data_AF-A0ABD1BM93-F1
#
_entry.id   AF-A0ABD1BM93-F1
#
_cell.length_a   1.000
_cell.length_b   1.000
_cell.length_c   1.000
_cell.angle_alpha   90.00
_cell.angle_beta   90.00
_cell.angle_gamma   90.00
#
_symmetry.space_group_name_H-M   'P 1'
#
loop_
_entity.id
_entity.type
_entity.pdbx_description
1 polymer ?
#
loop_
_entity_poly.entity_id
_entity_poly.type
_entity_poly.pdbx_seq_one_letter_code
_entity_poly.pdbx_strand_id
1 'polypeptide(L)'
;MKFVVNRLKVVLHGLHQGSVREVKALKLKKIQEEQAQLAMICVQDIHHEEDMVICSLNANQQESVVHQEIEEVLNGFSEVFAEPTSLPPFRENHNHKIPLKEGSDPVNQRPYHYAIYQKNEIDQIVEEMLTNGII
;
A
#
# COMPACT_ATOMS: atom_id res chain seq x y z
N MET A 1 -1.96 23.00 -15.43
CA MET A 1 -0.84 22.11 -15.80
C MET A 1 -1.04 21.60 -17.23
N LYS A 2 0.01 21.38 -18.03
CA LYS A 2 -0.12 20.93 -19.44
C LYS A 2 0.64 19.62 -19.64
N PHE A 3 0.02 18.63 -20.26
CA PHE A 3 0.64 17.36 -20.59
C PHE A 3 0.10 16.82 -21.92
N VAL A 4 0.75 15.78 -22.44
CA VAL A 4 0.38 15.16 -23.71
C VAL A 4 0.04 13.70 -23.44
N VAL A 5 -1.17 13.27 -23.79
CA VAL A 5 -1.60 11.87 -23.72
C VAL A 5 -2.04 11.46 -25.13
N ASN A 6 -1.53 10.34 -25.65
CA ASN A 6 -1.88 9.82 -26.98
C ASN A 6 -1.77 10.87 -28.11
N ARG A 7 -0.68 11.67 -28.10
CA ARG A 7 -0.43 12.79 -29.03
C ARG A 7 -1.47 13.93 -28.96
N LEU A 8 -2.42 13.88 -28.02
CA LEU A 8 -3.36 14.95 -27.74
C LEU A 8 -2.82 15.80 -26.58
N LYS A 9 -2.80 17.11 -26.81
CA LYS A 9 -2.37 18.08 -25.81
C LYS A 9 -3.54 18.36 -24.86
N VAL A 10 -3.40 17.91 -23.61
CA VAL A 10 -4.39 18.12 -22.55
C VAL A 10 -3.91 19.23 -21.63
N VAL A 11 -4.80 20.19 -21.36
CA VAL A 11 -4.54 21.29 -20.43
C VAL A 11 -5.48 21.11 -19.24
N LEU A 12 -4.91 20.77 -18.09
CA LEU A 12 -5.64 20.86 -16.84
C LEU A 12 -5.68 22.32 -16.42
N HIS A 13 -6.88 22.86 -16.39
CA HIS A 13 -7.16 24.09 -15.69
C HIS A 13 -7.48 23.76 -14.23
N GLY A 14 -7.04 24.62 -13.30
CA GLY A 14 -7.47 24.52 -11.91
C GLY A 14 -8.96 24.82 -11.78
N LEU A 15 -9.50 24.68 -10.57
CA LEU A 15 -10.85 25.12 -10.26
C LEU A 15 -10.93 26.64 -10.48
N HIS A 16 -11.80 27.07 -11.40
CA HIS A 16 -12.10 28.49 -11.59
C HIS A 16 -13.20 28.90 -10.62
N GLN A 17 -13.23 30.16 -10.18
CA GLN A 17 -14.34 30.67 -9.36
C GLN A 17 -15.68 30.42 -10.07
N GLY A 18 -16.61 29.78 -9.37
CA GLY A 18 -17.92 29.38 -9.91
C GLY A 18 -17.97 28.04 -10.66
N SER A 19 -16.85 27.33 -10.80
CA SER A 19 -16.82 25.98 -11.40
C SER A 19 -17.34 24.87 -10.47
N VAL A 20 -17.49 25.17 -9.18
CA VAL A 20 -18.02 24.26 -8.16
C VAL A 20 -19.52 24.49 -8.03
N ARG A 21 -20.31 23.41 -8.03
CA ARG A 21 -21.76 23.46 -7.83
C ARG A 21 -22.12 22.76 -6.54
N GLU A 22 -22.97 23.38 -5.74
CA GLU A 22 -23.61 22.69 -4.62
C GLU A 22 -24.61 21.67 -5.13
N VAL A 23 -24.59 20.48 -4.54
CA VAL A 23 -25.50 19.39 -4.89
C VAL A 23 -26.16 18.90 -3.62
N LYS A 24 -27.50 18.84 -3.62
CA LYS A 24 -28.27 18.27 -2.51
C LYS A 24 -27.89 16.80 -2.31
N ALA A 25 -27.80 16.36 -1.05
CA ALA A 25 -27.39 15.00 -0.68
C ALA A 25 -28.16 13.88 -1.41
N LEU A 26 -29.47 14.06 -1.63
CA LEU A 26 -30.28 13.08 -2.36
C LEU A 26 -29.87 12.92 -3.83
N LYS A 27 -29.40 14.01 -4.45
CA LYS A 27 -28.88 13.98 -5.82
C LYS A 27 -27.45 13.44 -5.86
N LEU A 28 -26.64 13.69 -4.83
CA LEU A 28 -25.33 13.08 -4.67
C LEU A 28 -25.41 11.55 -4.55
N LYS A 29 -26.35 11.02 -3.75
CA LYS A 29 -26.55 9.57 -3.63
C LYS A 29 -26.85 8.90 -4.98
N LYS A 30 -27.74 9.51 -5.78
CA LYS A 30 -28.05 9.03 -7.13
C LYS A 30 -26.83 9.06 -8.06
N ILE A 31 -26.01 10.12 -7.97
CA ILE A 31 -24.77 10.23 -8.76
C ILE A 31 -23.71 9.21 -8.31
N GLN A 32 -23.62 8.92 -7.00
CA GLN A 32 -22.70 7.93 -6.43
C GLN A 32 -23.04 6.49 -6.86
N GLU A 33 -24.32 6.17 -7.05
CA GLU A 33 -24.75 4.84 -7.49
C GLU A 33 -24.45 4.58 -8.98
N GLU A 34 -24.25 5.63 -9.78
CA GLU A 34 -24.03 5.52 -11.23
C GLU A 34 -22.54 5.33 -11.61
N GLN A 35 -21.57 5.65 -10.74
CA GLN A 35 -20.13 5.52 -11.02
C GLN A 35 -19.27 5.26 -9.77
N ALA A 36 -18.23 4.43 -9.90
CA ALA A 36 -17.26 4.18 -8.83
C ALA A 36 -16.31 5.39 -8.65
N GLN A 37 -16.24 5.91 -7.41
CA GLN A 37 -15.41 7.05 -7.05
C GLN A 37 -14.60 6.76 -5.78
N LEU A 38 -13.29 7.00 -5.84
CA LEU A 38 -12.42 7.10 -4.65
C LEU A 38 -12.77 8.39 -3.88
N ALA A 39 -12.78 8.32 -2.55
CA ALA A 39 -12.92 9.47 -1.67
C ALA A 39 -11.73 9.51 -0.71
N MET A 40 -11.17 10.70 -0.52
CA MET A 40 -10.15 10.95 0.51
C MET A 40 -10.84 11.59 1.70
N ILE A 41 -10.72 10.98 2.88
CA ILE A 41 -11.16 11.59 4.14
C ILE A 41 -9.95 12.28 4.75
N CYS A 42 -9.99 13.61 4.84
CA CYS A 42 -9.00 14.40 5.56
C CYS A 42 -9.61 14.85 6.89
N VAL A 43 -8.86 14.69 7.98
CA VAL A 43 -9.20 15.23 9.30
C VAL A 43 -8.25 16.38 9.57
N GLN A 44 -8.78 17.57 9.84
CA GLN A 44 -7.99 18.78 10.07
C GLN A 44 -8.58 19.56 11.26
N ASP A 45 -7.71 20.15 12.08
CA ASP A 45 -8.12 20.97 13.21
C ASP A 45 -8.60 22.35 12.75
N ILE A 46 -9.86 22.64 13.05
CA ILE A 46 -10.58 23.85 12.62
C ILE A 46 -10.05 25.05 13.42
N HIS A 47 -9.36 25.96 12.75
CA HIS A 47 -9.14 27.31 13.27
C HIS A 47 -10.24 28.20 12.66
N HIS A 48 -11.14 28.66 13.53
CA HIS A 48 -12.24 29.56 13.18
C HIS A 48 -11.70 30.82 12.50
N GLU A 49 -11.75 30.90 11.16
CA GLU A 49 -12.05 32.11 10.36
C GLU A 49 -11.81 32.00 8.84
N GLU A 50 -11.27 30.90 8.30
CA GLU A 50 -11.10 30.75 6.85
C GLU A 50 -12.03 29.69 6.24
N ASP A 51 -12.75 30.07 5.17
CA ASP A 51 -13.66 29.20 4.43
C ASP A 51 -12.96 27.90 3.99
N MET A 52 -13.52 26.78 4.45
CA MET A 52 -12.98 25.45 4.28
C MET A 52 -12.97 25.02 2.80
N VAL A 53 -11.79 24.84 2.21
CA VAL A 53 -11.65 24.27 0.85
C VAL A 53 -11.54 22.75 0.94
N ILE A 54 -12.64 22.06 0.62
CA ILE A 54 -12.67 20.60 0.52
C ILE A 54 -12.15 20.18 -0.86
N CYS A 55 -11.04 19.45 -0.89
CA CYS A 55 -10.51 18.84 -2.11
C CYS A 55 -10.72 17.33 -2.05
N SER A 56 -11.59 16.77 -2.91
CA SER A 56 -11.69 15.33 -3.11
C SER A 56 -10.84 14.90 -4.32
N LEU A 57 -10.03 13.86 -4.15
CA LEU A 57 -9.43 13.14 -5.27
C LEU A 57 -10.36 11.99 -5.65
N ASN A 58 -11.06 12.14 -6.77
CA ASN A 58 -11.87 11.07 -7.32
C ASN A 58 -10.96 10.21 -8.20
N ALA A 59 -10.61 9.00 -7.76
CA ALA A 59 -10.19 7.99 -8.73
C ALA A 59 -11.45 7.38 -9.32
N ASN A 60 -11.65 7.63 -10.61
CA ASN A 60 -12.55 6.81 -11.39
C ASN A 60 -11.91 5.41 -11.43
N GLN A 61 -12.59 4.41 -10.88
CA GLN A 61 -12.33 3.04 -11.34
C GLN A 61 -12.89 2.97 -12.76
N GLN A 62 -12.10 3.45 -13.72
CA GLN A 62 -12.15 2.79 -15.01
C GLN A 62 -11.64 1.38 -14.72
N GLU A 63 -12.38 0.36 -15.13
CA GLU A 63 -11.75 -0.92 -15.46
C GLU A 63 -10.62 -0.55 -16.43
N SER A 64 -9.41 -0.38 -15.90
CA SER A 64 -8.25 -0.21 -16.74
C SER A 64 -8.23 -1.51 -17.52
N VAL A 65 -8.43 -1.42 -18.83
CA VAL A 65 -8.05 -2.50 -19.74
C VAL A 65 -6.61 -2.81 -19.36
N VAL A 66 -6.42 -3.90 -18.63
CA VAL A 66 -5.07 -4.36 -18.29
C VAL A 66 -4.48 -4.61 -19.66
N HIS A 67 -3.50 -3.78 -20.03
CA HIS A 67 -2.86 -3.93 -21.34
C HIS A 67 -2.40 -5.38 -21.42
N GLN A 68 -2.71 -6.04 -22.54
CA GLN A 68 -2.46 -7.47 -22.70
C GLN A 68 -1.00 -7.84 -22.33
N GLU A 69 -0.06 -6.95 -22.63
CA GLU A 69 1.36 -7.08 -22.25
C GLU A 69 1.57 -7.18 -20.73
N ILE A 70 0.82 -6.43 -19.92
CA ILE A 70 0.89 -6.48 -18.45
C ILE A 70 0.26 -7.77 -17.94
N GLU A 71 -0.88 -8.17 -18.50
CA GLU A 71 -1.58 -9.40 -18.12
C GLU A 71 -0.71 -10.64 -18.42
N GLU A 72 -0.04 -10.65 -19.57
CA GLU A 72 0.93 -11.70 -19.94
C GLU A 72 2.10 -11.78 -18.95
N VAL A 73 2.65 -10.64 -18.52
CA VAL A 73 3.73 -10.62 -17.51
C VAL A 73 3.24 -11.08 -16.14
N LEU A 74 2.08 -10.61 -15.69
CA LEU A 74 1.51 -11.01 -14.40
C LEU A 74 1.23 -12.51 -14.35
N ASN A 75 0.67 -13.07 -15.43
CA ASN A 75 0.41 -14.49 -15.54
C ASN A 75 1.71 -15.30 -15.63
N GLY A 76 2.69 -14.82 -16.39
CA GLY A 76 3.99 -15.49 -16.58
C GLY A 76 4.85 -15.53 -15.32
N PHE A 77 4.68 -14.59 -14.40
CA PHE A 77 5.42 -14.51 -13.14
C PHE A 77 4.52 -14.58 -11.90
N SER A 78 3.38 -15.27 -12.01
CA SER A 78 2.42 -15.40 -10.91
C SER A 78 3.06 -15.93 -9.62
N GLU A 79 4.04 -16.83 -9.72
CA GLU A 79 4.82 -17.36 -8.60
C GLU A 79 5.61 -16.29 -7.83
N VAL A 80 6.04 -15.20 -8.47
CA VAL A 80 6.78 -14.10 -7.81
C VAL A 80 5.88 -13.32 -6.85
N PHE A 81 4.58 -13.30 -7.14
CA PHE A 81 3.57 -12.61 -6.33
C PHE A 81 2.86 -13.53 -5.34
N ALA A 82 3.08 -14.85 -5.44
CA ALA A 82 2.57 -15.79 -4.47
C ALA A 82 3.26 -15.59 -3.11
N GLU A 83 2.51 -15.79 -2.03
CA GLU A 83 3.09 -15.76 -0.69
C GLU A 83 4.15 -16.87 -0.56
N PRO A 84 5.40 -16.52 -0.21
CA PRO A 84 6.47 -17.50 -0.13
C PRO A 84 6.26 -18.39 1.09
N THR A 85 6.03 -19.68 0.86
CA THR A 85 5.81 -20.70 1.89
C THR A 85 7.09 -21.40 2.33
N SER A 86 8.23 -21.09 1.71
CA SER A 86 9.52 -21.71 2.00
C SER A 86 10.68 -20.75 1.77
N LEU A 87 11.84 -21.08 2.33
CA LEU A 87 13.06 -20.31 2.11
C LEU A 87 13.47 -20.32 0.63
N PRO A 88 14.00 -19.20 0.10
CA PRO A 88 14.54 -19.16 -1.25
C PRO A 88 15.68 -20.19 -1.40
N PRO A 89 15.85 -20.76 -2.61
CA PRO A 89 16.88 -21.75 -2.85
C PRO A 89 18.27 -21.18 -2.56
N PHE A 90 19.18 -22.04 -2.10
CA PHE A 90 20.56 -21.68 -1.83
C PHE A 90 21.23 -21.09 -3.08
N ARG A 91 21.86 -19.93 -2.93
CA ARG A 91 22.59 -19.23 -4.00
C ARG A 91 24.02 -18.97 -3.56
N GLU A 92 25.00 -19.65 -4.18
CA GLU A 92 26.41 -19.63 -3.79
C GLU A 92 26.98 -18.23 -3.54
N ASN A 93 26.65 -17.26 -4.41
CA ASN A 93 27.19 -15.89 -4.35
C ASN A 93 26.35 -14.90 -3.52
N HIS A 94 25.20 -15.31 -2.99
CA HIS A 94 24.24 -14.40 -2.33
C HIS A 94 24.00 -14.71 -0.86
N ASN A 95 24.67 -15.72 -0.29
CA ASN A 95 24.56 -15.97 1.13
C ASN A 95 25.34 -14.92 1.92
N HIS A 96 24.61 -14.18 2.75
CA HIS A 96 25.19 -13.21 3.65
C HIS A 96 25.98 -13.92 4.75
N LYS A 97 27.19 -13.41 5.01
CA LYS A 97 28.03 -13.82 6.14
C LYS A 97 28.12 -12.64 7.10
N ILE A 98 28.04 -12.92 8.40
CA ILE A 98 28.30 -11.93 9.45
C ILE A 98 29.73 -12.18 9.96
N PRO A 99 30.75 -11.48 9.43
CA PRO A 99 32.12 -11.65 9.92
C PRO A 99 32.23 -11.09 11.33
N LEU A 100 32.73 -11.92 12.25
CA LEU A 100 33.03 -11.49 13.61
C LEU A 100 34.38 -10.74 13.64
N LYS A 101 34.51 -9.81 14.58
CA LYS A 101 35.80 -9.16 14.85
C LYS A 101 36.73 -10.15 15.55
N GLU A 102 38.03 -10.06 15.28
CA GLU A 102 39.02 -10.88 15.98
C GLU A 102 38.92 -10.66 17.50
N GLY A 103 38.95 -11.75 18.27
CA GLY A 103 38.83 -11.72 19.72
C GLY A 103 37.42 -11.51 20.27
N SER A 104 36.37 -11.63 19.45
CA SER A 104 34.99 -11.53 19.95
C SER A 104 34.56 -12.82 20.67
N ASP A 105 34.12 -12.69 21.92
CA ASP A 105 33.50 -13.78 22.67
C ASP A 105 31.98 -13.88 22.40
N PRO A 106 31.39 -15.09 22.44
CA PRO A 106 29.96 -15.26 22.31
C PRO A 106 29.22 -14.64 23.49
N VAL A 107 28.16 -13.87 23.19
CA VAL A 107 27.29 -13.27 24.21
C VAL A 107 26.11 -14.20 24.49
N ASN A 108 25.91 -14.54 25.75
CA ASN A 108 24.71 -15.24 26.21
C ASN A 108 23.93 -14.33 27.18
N GLN A 109 22.70 -13.99 26.83
CA GLN A 109 21.81 -13.18 27.65
C GLN A 109 20.65 -14.05 28.16
N ARG A 110 20.26 -13.83 29.42
CA ARG A 110 19.12 -14.54 30.00
C ARG A 110 17.82 -14.07 29.32
N PRO A 111 16.90 -14.98 28.95
CA PRO A 111 15.60 -14.59 28.42
C PRO A 111 14.82 -13.69 29.38
N TYR A 112 14.16 -12.66 28.83
CA TYR A 112 13.30 -11.75 29.58
C TYR A 112 11.93 -12.39 29.86
N HIS A 113 11.28 -11.96 30.94
CA HIS A 113 9.91 -12.36 31.23
C HIS A 113 8.93 -11.45 30.48
N TYR A 114 8.10 -12.06 29.65
CA TYR A 114 7.03 -11.39 28.91
C TYR A 114 5.71 -11.45 29.68
N ALA A 115 4.87 -10.44 29.51
CA ALA A 115 3.49 -10.52 29.97
C ALA A 115 2.75 -11.64 29.19
N ILE A 116 1.73 -12.25 29.80
CA ILE A 116 1.05 -13.43 29.24
C ILE A 116 0.57 -13.19 27.80
N TYR A 117 -0.05 -12.03 27.53
CA TYR A 117 -0.54 -11.70 26.19
C TYR A 117 0.60 -11.62 25.16
N GLN A 118 1.75 -11.03 25.52
CA GLN A 118 2.91 -10.94 24.63
C GLN A 118 3.51 -12.31 24.37
N LYS A 119 3.61 -13.15 25.41
CA LYS A 119 4.10 -14.51 25.26
C LYS A 119 3.23 -15.29 24.28
N ASN A 120 1.91 -15.20 24.41
CA ASN A 120 0.98 -15.91 23.52
C ASN A 120 1.17 -15.48 22.06
N GLU A 121 1.30 -14.17 21.78
CA GLU A 121 1.58 -13.67 20.44
C GLU A 121 2.93 -14.15 19.90
N ILE A 122 3.98 -14.12 20.73
CA ILE A 122 5.31 -14.63 20.37
C ILE A 122 5.24 -16.12 20.03
N ASP A 123 4.57 -16.92 20.86
CA ASP A 123 4.45 -18.37 20.65
C ASP A 123 3.71 -18.67 19.33
N GLN A 124 2.65 -17.91 19.01
CA GLN A 124 1.92 -18.04 17.74
C GLN A 124 2.81 -17.68 16.53
N ILE A 125 3.53 -16.56 16.59
CA ILE A 125 4.45 -16.14 15.51
C ILE A 125 5.56 -17.19 15.33
N VAL A 126 6.11 -17.73 16.42
CA VAL A 126 7.14 -18.77 16.36
C VAL A 126 6.61 -20.04 15.69
N GLU A 127 5.39 -20.46 16.02
CA GLU A 127 4.75 -21.62 15.37
C GLU A 127 4.55 -21.41 13.87
N GLU A 128 4.11 -20.22 13.47
CA GLU A 128 3.97 -19.84 12.06
C GLU A 128 5.32 -19.85 11.33
N MET A 129 6.35 -19.24 11.93
CA MET A 129 7.70 -19.19 11.35
C MET A 129 8.33 -20.58 11.20
N LEU A 130 8.12 -21.48 12.16
CA LEU A 130 8.54 -22.89 12.09
C LEU A 130 7.80 -23.63 10.96
N THR A 131 6.49 -23.41 10.84
CA THR A 131 5.67 -24.03 9.79
C THR A 131 6.12 -23.59 8.40
N ASN A 132 6.48 -22.32 8.24
CA ASN A 132 6.99 -21.73 7.00
C ASN A 132 8.49 -22.03 6.76
N GLY A 133 9.17 -22.70 7.70
CA GLY A 133 10.58 -23.08 7.58
C GLY A 133 11.56 -21.90 7.62
N ILE A 134 11.16 -20.77 8.23
CA ILE A 134 12.01 -19.57 8.38
C ILE A 134 13.04 -19.75 9.52
N ILE A 135 12.65 -20.48 10.57
CA ILE A 135 13.47 -20.79 11.76
C ILE A 135 13.48 -22.29 12.06
#